data_AF-A0A1F6S477-F1
#
_entry.id   AF-A0A1F6S477-F1
#
_cell.length_a   1.000
_cell.length_b   1.000
_cell.length_c   1.000
_cell.angle_alpha   90.00
_cell.angle_beta   90.00
_cell.angle_gamma   90.00
#
_symmetry.space_group_name_H-M   'P 1'
#
loop_
_entity.id
_entity.type
_entity.pdbx_description
1 polymer ?
#
loop_
_entity_poly.entity_id
_entity_poly.type
_entity_poly.pdbx_seq_one_letter_code
_entity_poly.pdbx_strand_id
1 'polypeptide(L)'
;MTTKNTIMQETIVEELGLTDLPEEQKSKVLVNLLELVLKRLYMETMDKLSPEDQKELMKIIDEKGEPDRIEKFLREKISDYDEFVKKVVSDLKDELKEDIAGFGNAEEATKS
;
A
#
# COMPACT_ATOMS: atom_id res chain seq x y z
N MET A 1 -0.37 -16.48 -18.51
CA MET A 1 -1.42 -16.24 -17.50
C MET A 1 -1.57 -14.74 -17.40
N THR A 2 -2.75 -14.20 -17.70
CA THR A 2 -3.01 -12.76 -17.57
C THR A 2 -3.17 -12.48 -16.08
N THR A 3 -2.18 -11.83 -15.47
CA THR A 3 -2.30 -11.32 -14.10
C THR A 3 -3.50 -10.38 -14.08
N LYS A 4 -4.60 -10.78 -13.44
CA LYS A 4 -5.68 -9.84 -13.13
C LYS A 4 -5.11 -8.90 -12.08
N ASN A 5 -5.06 -7.61 -12.39
CA ASN A 5 -4.71 -6.62 -11.39
C ASN A 5 -5.87 -6.52 -10.40
N THR A 6 -5.56 -6.54 -9.11
CA THR A 6 -6.55 -6.37 -8.04
C THR A 6 -6.85 -4.89 -7.80
N ILE A 7 -7.97 -4.53 -7.12
CA ILE A 7 -8.25 -3.11 -6.84
C ILE A 7 -7.11 -2.48 -6.03
N MET A 8 -6.47 -3.28 -5.19
CA MET A 8 -5.29 -2.87 -4.44
C MET A 8 -4.13 -2.51 -5.37
N GLN A 9 -3.81 -3.36 -6.36
CA GLN A 9 -2.75 -3.05 -7.31
C GLN A 9 -3.07 -1.83 -8.17
N GLU A 10 -4.32 -1.70 -8.63
CA GLU A 10 -4.79 -0.56 -9.42
C GLU A 10 -4.69 0.75 -8.61
N THR A 11 -5.22 0.76 -7.39
CA THR A 11 -5.20 1.94 -6.50
C THR A 11 -3.77 2.40 -6.22
N ILE A 12 -2.84 1.48 -5.97
CA ILE A 12 -1.44 1.82 -5.71
C ILE A 12 -0.79 2.46 -6.94
N VAL A 13 -1.05 1.91 -8.13
CA VAL A 13 -0.52 2.44 -9.39
C VAL A 13 -1.10 3.82 -9.71
N GLU A 14 -2.40 4.00 -9.52
CA GLU A 14 -3.10 5.26 -9.76
C GLU A 14 -2.70 6.35 -8.77
N GLU A 15 -2.79 6.07 -7.46
CA GLU A 15 -2.56 7.08 -6.42
C GLU A 15 -1.10 7.52 -6.37
N LEU A 16 -0.15 6.62 -6.60
CA LEU A 16 1.27 6.96 -6.65
C LEU A 16 1.71 7.55 -8.00
N GLY A 17 0.80 7.68 -8.98
CA GLY A 17 1.11 8.26 -10.29
C GLY A 17 2.09 7.41 -11.12
N LEU A 18 2.06 6.08 -10.95
CA LEU A 18 3.03 5.16 -11.57
C LEU A 18 2.71 4.86 -13.04
N THR A 19 1.56 5.32 -13.52
CA THR A 19 1.08 5.17 -14.89
C THR A 19 1.99 5.82 -15.92
N ASP A 20 2.64 6.95 -15.60
CA ASP A 20 3.40 7.77 -16.57
C ASP A 20 4.94 7.72 -16.40
N LEU A 21 5.45 6.96 -15.41
CA LEU A 21 6.89 6.97 -15.10
C LEU A 21 7.75 6.17 -16.12
N PRO A 22 8.92 6.68 -16.55
CA PRO A 22 9.87 5.94 -17.40
C PRO A 22 10.44 4.70 -16.67
N GLU A 23 10.53 3.56 -17.35
CA GLU A 23 10.94 2.24 -16.78
C GLU A 23 12.23 2.27 -15.96
N GLU A 24 13.17 3.15 -16.30
CA GLU A 24 14.47 3.27 -15.62
C GLU A 24 14.38 3.95 -14.24
N GLN A 25 13.50 4.95 -14.09
CA GLN A 25 13.23 5.65 -12.83
C GLN A 25 12.33 4.83 -11.89
N LYS A 26 11.54 3.91 -12.47
CA LYS A 26 10.61 3.04 -11.75
C LYS A 26 11.30 2.10 -10.76
N SER A 27 12.52 1.64 -11.01
CA SER A 27 12.94 0.35 -10.43
C SER A 27 13.42 0.35 -8.97
N LYS A 28 13.85 1.48 -8.39
CA LYS A 28 14.35 1.51 -6.99
C LYS A 28 13.48 2.32 -6.04
N VAL A 29 13.11 3.53 -6.43
CA VAL A 29 12.24 4.39 -5.61
C VAL A 29 10.85 3.75 -5.51
N LEU A 30 10.32 3.19 -6.60
CA LEU A 30 9.01 2.53 -6.52
C LEU A 30 9.04 1.25 -5.72
N VAL A 31 10.10 0.44 -5.80
CA VAL A 31 10.15 -0.79 -4.99
C VAL A 31 10.07 -0.46 -3.50
N ASN A 32 10.78 0.57 -3.05
CA ASN A 32 10.73 1.01 -1.65
C ASN A 32 9.36 1.60 -1.26
N LEU A 33 8.76 2.41 -2.14
CA LEU A 33 7.43 2.99 -1.90
C LEU A 33 6.33 1.92 -1.90
N LEU A 34 6.37 0.99 -2.85
CA LEU A 34 5.47 -0.15 -2.92
C LEU A 34 5.60 -1.01 -1.68
N GLU A 35 6.82 -1.32 -1.23
CA GLU A 35 7.04 -2.07 0.00
C GLU A 35 6.46 -1.34 1.22
N LEU A 36 6.60 -0.02 1.29
CA LEU A 36 6.04 0.78 2.37
C LEU A 36 4.50 0.75 2.37
N VAL A 37 3.88 0.89 1.20
CA VAL A 37 2.41 0.77 1.05
C VAL A 37 1.94 -0.62 1.48
N LEU A 38 2.63 -1.67 1.02
CA LEU A 38 2.29 -3.05 1.38
C LEU A 38 2.37 -3.27 2.90
N LYS A 39 3.43 -2.75 3.54
CA LYS A 39 3.61 -2.81 5.00
C LYS A 39 2.50 -2.05 5.74
N ARG A 40 2.17 -0.83 5.28
CA ARG A 40 1.11 -0.01 5.87
C ARG A 40 -0.24 -0.70 5.75
N LEU A 41 -0.58 -1.18 4.56
CA LEU A 41 -1.83 -1.89 4.32
C LEU A 41 -1.91 -3.18 5.14
N TYR A 42 -0.81 -3.93 5.26
CA TYR A 42 -0.75 -5.10 6.13
C TYR A 42 -1.07 -4.74 7.59
N MET A 43 -0.44 -3.70 8.14
CA MET A 43 -0.66 -3.29 9.54
C MET A 43 -2.10 -2.82 9.77
N GLU A 44 -2.62 -1.95 8.90
CA GLU A 44 -3.99 -1.43 9.00
C GLU A 44 -5.03 -2.54 8.81
N THR A 45 -4.74 -3.49 7.91
CA THR A 45 -5.57 -4.68 7.71
C THR A 45 -5.60 -5.54 8.98
N MET A 46 -4.45 -5.81 9.58
CA MET A 46 -4.39 -6.60 10.81
C MET A 46 -5.18 -5.93 11.94
N ASP A 47 -5.10 -4.60 12.09
CA ASP A 47 -5.87 -3.85 13.10
C ASP A 47 -7.40 -3.97 12.91
N LYS A 48 -7.85 -4.07 11.65
CA LYS A 48 -9.27 -4.23 11.31
C LYS A 48 -9.81 -5.65 11.53
N LEU A 49 -8.92 -6.65 11.58
CA LEU A 49 -9.31 -8.05 11.66
C LEU A 49 -9.38 -8.54 13.10
N SER A 50 -10.36 -9.42 13.37
CA SER A 50 -10.40 -10.16 14.64
C SER A 50 -9.17 -11.09 14.76
N PRO A 51 -8.75 -11.50 15.97
CA PRO A 51 -7.61 -12.40 16.15
C PRO A 51 -7.73 -13.74 15.39
N GLU A 52 -8.96 -14.23 15.20
CA GLU A 52 -9.23 -15.42 14.39
C GLU A 52 -9.05 -15.16 12.90
N ASP A 53 -9.54 -14.02 12.41
CA ASP A 53 -9.40 -13.61 11.01
C ASP A 53 -7.95 -13.26 10.63
N GLN A 54 -7.18 -12.70 11.57
CA GLN A 54 -5.75 -12.47 11.40
C GLN A 54 -4.99 -13.79 11.19
N LYS A 55 -5.34 -14.83 11.95
CA LYS A 55 -4.73 -16.17 11.79
C LYS A 55 -5.09 -16.80 10.46
N GLU A 56 -6.34 -16.65 10.03
CA GLU A 56 -6.76 -17.17 8.72
C GLU A 56 -6.08 -16.41 7.58
N LEU A 57 -5.96 -15.09 7.68
CA LEU A 57 -5.20 -14.29 6.71
C LEU A 57 -3.74 -14.73 6.63
N MET A 58 -3.07 -14.91 7.77
CA MET A 58 -1.69 -15.41 7.81
C MET A 58 -1.57 -16.78 7.15
N LYS A 59 -2.52 -17.68 7.40
CA LYS A 59 -2.55 -18.99 6.74
C LYS A 59 -2.70 -18.87 5.22
N ILE A 60 -3.60 -18.02 4.73
CA ILE A 60 -3.76 -17.78 3.28
C ILE A 60 -2.44 -17.28 2.68
N ILE A 61 -1.72 -16.39 3.38
CA ILE A 61 -0.44 -15.84 2.93
C ILE A 61 0.66 -16.92 2.95
N ASP A 62 0.77 -17.71 4.02
CA ASP A 62 1.74 -18.82 4.14
C ASP A 62 1.53 -19.90 3.07
N GLU A 63 0.28 -20.17 2.71
CA GLU A 63 -0.09 -21.06 1.61
C GLU A 63 0.21 -20.46 0.23
N LYS A 64 0.81 -19.27 0.16
CA LYS A 64 1.04 -18.50 -1.07
C LYS A 64 -0.26 -18.30 -1.86
N GLY A 65 -1.33 -17.99 -1.13
CA GLY A 65 -2.63 -17.70 -1.70
C GLY A 65 -2.52 -16.64 -2.80
N GLU A 66 -3.26 -16.84 -3.89
CA GLU A 66 -3.29 -15.89 -4.99
C GLU A 66 -3.82 -14.52 -4.52
N PRO A 67 -3.37 -13.40 -5.12
CA PRO A 67 -3.83 -12.06 -4.77
C PRO A 67 -5.36 -11.91 -4.72
N ASP A 68 -6.08 -12.50 -5.68
CA ASP A 68 -7.55 -12.52 -5.68
C ASP A 68 -8.16 -13.20 -4.45
N ARG A 69 -7.53 -14.28 -3.95
CA ARG A 69 -8.01 -15.02 -2.77
C ARG A 69 -7.82 -14.18 -1.51
N ILE A 70 -6.69 -13.50 -1.39
CA ILE A 70 -6.41 -12.57 -0.28
C ILE A 70 -7.41 -11.42 -0.32
N GLU A 71 -7.57 -10.76 -1.47
CA GLU A 71 -8.49 -9.64 -1.61
C GLU A 71 -9.94 -10.05 -1.32
N LYS A 72 -10.38 -11.21 -1.81
CA LYS A 72 -11.73 -11.71 -1.51
C LYS A 72 -11.94 -11.89 0.00
N PHE A 73 -10.98 -12.51 0.68
CA PHE A 73 -11.04 -12.68 2.13
C PHE A 73 -11.15 -11.32 2.84
N LEU A 74 -10.34 -10.35 2.43
CA LEU A 74 -10.36 -9.02 3.04
C LEU A 74 -11.67 -8.28 2.80
N ARG A 75 -12.25 -8.37 1.59
CA ARG A 75 -13.57 -7.80 1.27
C ARG A 75 -14.71 -8.41 2.09
N GLU A 76 -14.58 -9.69 2.47
CA GLU A 76 -15.58 -10.35 3.34
C GLU A 76 -15.47 -9.92 4.80
N LYS A 77 -14.31 -9.42 5.24
CA LYS A 77 -14.03 -9.08 6.65
C LYS A 77 -14.01 -7.58 6.93
N ILE A 78 -13.62 -6.77 5.95
CA ILE A 78 -13.50 -5.32 6.06
C ILE A 78 -14.64 -4.70 5.25
N SER A 79 -15.58 -4.07 5.96
CA SER A 79 -16.60 -3.23 5.31
C SER A 79 -15.93 -2.07 4.59
N ASP A 80 -16.43 -1.72 3.40
CA ASP A 80 -15.89 -0.65 2.57
C ASP A 80 -14.39 -0.83 2.22
N TYR A 81 -13.98 -2.08 1.95
CA TYR A 81 -12.59 -2.44 1.66
C TYR A 81 -11.90 -1.55 0.62
N ASP A 82 -12.58 -1.20 -0.47
CA ASP A 82 -12.00 -0.40 -1.56
C ASP A 82 -11.67 1.03 -1.09
N GLU A 83 -12.58 1.65 -0.33
CA GLU A 83 -12.36 2.97 0.28
C GLU A 83 -11.28 2.89 1.36
N PHE A 84 -11.23 1.80 2.13
CA PHE A 84 -10.16 1.54 3.08
C PHE A 84 -8.78 1.49 2.40
N VAL A 85 -8.64 0.70 1.33
CA VAL A 85 -7.38 0.60 0.57
C VAL A 85 -7.00 1.97 0.01
N LYS A 86 -7.94 2.66 -0.64
CA LYS A 86 -7.72 3.99 -1.18
C LYS A 86 -7.26 4.98 -0.12
N LYS A 87 -7.90 4.98 1.04
CA LYS A 87 -7.51 5.84 2.16
C LYS A 87 -6.10 5.55 2.64
N VAL A 88 -5.74 4.28 2.84
CA VAL A 88 -4.39 3.91 3.31
C VAL A 88 -3.31 4.37 2.33
N VAL A 89 -3.55 4.23 1.03
CA VAL A 89 -2.60 4.67 -0.01
C VAL A 89 -2.52 6.20 -0.07
N SER A 90 -3.67 6.90 0.03
CA SER A 90 -3.73 8.36 0.04
C SER A 90 -3.05 8.96 1.27
N ASP A 91 -3.33 8.43 2.47
CA ASP A 91 -2.73 8.89 3.72
C ASP A 91 -1.21 8.73 3.66
N LEU A 92 -0.71 7.58 3.21
CA LEU A 92 0.74 7.37 3.04
C LEU A 92 1.36 8.32 2.01
N LYS A 93 0.68 8.57 0.89
CA LYS A 93 1.14 9.52 -0.13
C LYS A 93 1.24 10.93 0.43
N ASP A 94 0.31 11.35 1.26
CA ASP A 94 0.35 12.67 1.90
C ASP A 94 1.43 12.74 2.98
N GLU A 95 1.59 11.70 3.82
CA GLU A 95 2.69 11.56 4.77
C GLU A 95 4.06 11.71 4.07
N LEU A 96 4.25 11.05 2.94
CA LEU A 96 5.50 11.13 2.15
C LEU A 96 5.76 12.52 1.58
N LYS A 97 4.72 13.23 1.13
CA LYS A 97 4.86 14.63 0.66
C LYS A 97 5.26 15.54 1.82
N GLU A 98 4.66 15.35 2.99
CA GLU A 98 4.97 16.14 4.19
C GLU A 98 6.41 15.87 4.66
N ASP A 99 6.86 14.62 4.68
CA ASP A 99 8.23 14.27 5.02
C ASP A 99 9.24 14.90 4.04
N ILE A 100 9.00 14.78 2.73
CA ILE A 100 9.87 15.37 1.70
C ILE A 100 9.90 16.91 1.81
N ALA A 101 8.74 17.55 2.05
CA ALA A 101 8.65 18.99 2.27
C ALA A 101 9.32 19.43 3.59
N GLY A 102 9.27 18.59 4.62
CA GLY A 102 9.94 18.78 5.90
C GLY A 102 11.46 18.74 5.77
N PHE A 103 12.01 17.84 4.95
CA PHE A 103 13.44 17.80 4.63
C PHE A 103 13.92 19.06 3.89
N GLY A 104 13.12 19.58 2.96
CA GLY A 104 13.45 20.82 2.23
C GLY A 104 13.56 22.07 3.13
N ASN A 105 12.75 22.13 4.19
CA ASN A 105 12.78 23.25 5.15
C ASN A 105 13.83 23.07 6.25
N ALA A 106 14.23 21.84 6.58
CA ALA A 106 15.25 21.57 7.59
C ALA A 106 16.67 21.98 7.17
N GLU A 107 16.96 22.03 5.85
CA GLU A 107 18.26 22.50 5.34
C GLU A 107 18.43 24.03 5.43
N GLU A 108 17.34 24.81 5.45
CA GLU A 108 17.40 26.27 5.56
C GLU A 108 17.57 26.75 7.02
N ALA A 109 17.04 26.00 7.99
CA ALA A 109 17.11 26.33 9.41
C ALA A 109 18.49 26.09 10.06
N THR A 110 19.39 25.35 9.42
CA THR A 110 20.74 25.06 9.93
C THR A 110 21.83 25.98 9.37
N LYS A 111 21.45 26.93 8.49
CA LYS A 111 22.36 27.93 7.89
C LYS A 111 22.21 29.36 8.43
N SER A 112 21.37 29.60 9.44
CA SER A 112 21.25 30.92 10.11
C SER A 112 22.01 30.99 11.42
#